data_AF-A0A9X3N1T5-F1
#
_entry.id   AF-A0A9X3N1T5-F1
#
_cell.length_a   1.000
_cell.length_b   1.000
_cell.length_c   1.000
_cell.angle_alpha   90.00
_cell.angle_beta   90.00
_cell.angle_gamma   90.00
#
_symmetry.space_group_name_H-M   'P 1'
#
loop_
_entity.id
_entity.type
_entity.pdbx_description
1 polymer ?
#
loop_
_entity_poly.entity_id
_entity_poly.type
_entity_poly.pdbx_seq_one_letter_code
_entity_poly.pdbx_strand_id
1 'polypeptide(L)'
;MKAGSFAAAFVLAAVFPAVADAAPAQVPCTDIGNGHYECSWYRPGDGYSGGSLVVVGTTTVGYLPQGKNWIICQQAGGDMRNAEGNRNNWYGWTEAENGKLGWASPLDAVGGDDYGNFGGGAPNCNGAHGSPPSWTGVWGVGPDPAPPGSAPTPAPAPKVDVDKDGYTADVDCDDLDRHVHPGAPEVPNDGVDQDCSGADAAGRLSAVIGFSWTKHGSSIKVKTLRVSEAPPAATVTVTCSGKRKGCPRPKTFAASAKGGVSMTKMFRTRVKAGATITVEVSSPNTVARVKRYTIRRKGDPRTQTLCRAPGAPKPTRC
;
A
#
# COMPACT_ATOMS: atom_id res chain seq x y z
N MET A 1 -94.10 21.06 -32.61
CA MET A 1 -93.15 20.50 -33.60
C MET A 1 -91.81 20.33 -32.90
N LYS A 2 -91.19 19.15 -33.06
CA LYS A 2 -90.04 18.65 -32.27
C LYS A 2 -88.81 19.57 -32.36
N ALA A 3 -88.25 19.96 -31.22
CA ALA A 3 -86.91 20.54 -31.15
C ALA A 3 -85.90 19.41 -30.90
N GLY A 4 -85.01 19.17 -31.87
CA GLY A 4 -84.00 18.12 -31.85
C GLY A 4 -82.76 18.53 -31.06
N SER A 5 -82.30 17.64 -30.19
CA SER A 5 -81.02 17.73 -29.50
C SER A 5 -79.87 17.48 -30.49
N PHE A 6 -78.99 18.47 -30.67
CA PHE A 6 -77.66 18.26 -31.22
C PHE A 6 -76.68 18.13 -30.05
N ALA A 7 -76.13 16.93 -29.86
CA ALA A 7 -75.06 16.69 -28.90
C ALA A 7 -73.74 17.21 -29.51
N ALA A 8 -73.22 18.31 -28.96
CA ALA A 8 -71.86 18.75 -29.24
C ALA A 8 -70.87 17.87 -28.46
N ALA A 9 -70.11 17.04 -29.18
CA ALA A 9 -69.01 16.28 -28.61
C ALA A 9 -67.88 17.26 -28.27
N PHE A 10 -67.76 17.63 -26.99
CA PHE A 10 -66.57 18.28 -26.46
C PHE A 10 -65.45 17.23 -26.40
N VAL A 11 -64.52 17.30 -27.36
CA VAL A 11 -63.23 16.62 -27.24
C VAL A 11 -62.45 17.35 -26.15
N LEU A 12 -62.40 16.76 -24.96
CA LEU A 12 -61.51 17.17 -23.89
C LEU A 12 -60.08 16.93 -24.39
N ALA A 13 -59.42 17.98 -24.89
CA ALA A 13 -57.99 17.92 -25.12
C ALA A 13 -57.33 17.74 -23.73
N ALA A 14 -56.84 16.55 -23.46
CA ALA A 14 -56.01 16.28 -22.30
C ALA A 14 -54.77 17.17 -22.41
N VAL A 15 -54.75 18.27 -21.65
CA VAL A 15 -53.53 19.02 -21.40
C VAL A 15 -52.71 18.13 -20.49
N PHE A 16 -51.82 17.34 -21.09
CA PHE A 16 -50.77 16.67 -20.33
C PHE A 16 -49.95 17.75 -19.64
N PRO A 17 -49.73 17.69 -18.31
CA PRO A 17 -48.74 18.53 -17.69
C PRO A 17 -47.42 18.24 -18.41
N ALA A 18 -46.81 19.28 -18.98
CA ALA A 18 -45.42 19.19 -19.39
C ALA A 18 -44.64 18.67 -18.18
N VAL A 19 -44.07 17.48 -18.32
CA VAL A 19 -43.15 16.95 -17.33
C VAL A 19 -42.07 18.02 -17.22
N ALA A 20 -41.96 18.68 -16.08
CA ALA A 20 -40.86 19.60 -15.86
C ALA A 20 -39.62 18.68 -15.88
N ASP A 21 -38.85 18.75 -16.96
CA ASP A 21 -37.56 18.07 -17.02
C ASP A 21 -36.81 18.43 -15.73
N ALA A 22 -36.43 17.41 -14.97
CA ALA A 22 -35.66 17.61 -13.76
C ALA A 22 -34.43 18.45 -14.13
N ALA A 23 -34.13 19.47 -13.34
CA ALA A 23 -32.94 20.28 -13.57
C ALA A 23 -31.72 19.35 -13.63
N PRO A 24 -30.75 19.62 -14.53
CA PRO A 24 -29.60 18.75 -14.71
C PRO A 24 -28.86 18.54 -13.38
N ALA A 25 -28.53 17.28 -13.10
CA ALA A 25 -27.76 16.81 -11.97
C ALA A 25 -26.36 17.44 -11.97
N GLN A 26 -26.11 18.25 -10.94
CA GLN A 26 -24.83 18.92 -10.79
C GLN A 26 -23.83 17.98 -10.13
N VAL A 27 -22.54 18.15 -10.43
CA VAL A 27 -21.49 17.42 -9.70
C VAL A 27 -21.60 17.79 -8.22
N PRO A 28 -21.52 16.84 -7.28
CA PRO A 28 -21.51 17.14 -5.87
C PRO A 28 -20.08 17.53 -5.44
N CYS A 29 -19.77 18.82 -5.46
CA CYS A 29 -18.53 19.34 -4.89
C CYS A 29 -18.74 19.95 -3.49
N THR A 30 -17.66 20.02 -2.71
CA THR A 30 -17.67 20.56 -1.34
C THR A 30 -16.62 21.65 -1.21
N ASP A 31 -16.97 22.80 -0.61
CA ASP A 31 -15.98 23.82 -0.24
C ASP A 31 -15.04 23.26 0.84
N ILE A 32 -13.74 23.21 0.53
CA ILE A 32 -12.69 22.75 1.46
C ILE A 32 -11.86 23.92 2.00
N GLY A 33 -12.25 25.16 1.71
CA GLY A 33 -11.53 26.38 2.07
C GLY A 33 -10.40 26.72 1.11
N ASN A 34 -9.75 27.87 1.35
CA ASN A 34 -8.64 28.39 0.54
C ASN A 34 -8.98 28.60 -0.96
N GLY A 35 -10.25 28.80 -1.29
CA GLY A 35 -10.70 28.97 -2.67
C GLY A 35 -10.76 27.68 -3.49
N HIS A 36 -10.82 26.52 -2.82
CA HIS A 36 -10.87 25.21 -3.47
C HIS A 36 -12.17 24.47 -3.16
N TYR A 37 -12.71 23.79 -4.18
CA TYR A 37 -13.93 22.99 -4.12
C TYR A 37 -13.61 21.57 -4.56
N GLU A 38 -13.69 20.62 -3.64
CA GLU A 38 -13.35 19.22 -3.88
C GLU A 38 -14.50 18.48 -4.59
N CYS A 39 -14.21 17.88 -5.74
CA CYS A 39 -15.12 17.13 -6.59
C CYS A 39 -14.63 15.69 -6.76
N SER A 40 -15.55 14.74 -6.96
CA SER A 40 -15.19 13.34 -7.23
C SER A 40 -15.07 13.09 -8.73
N TRP A 41 -13.96 12.52 -9.18
CA TRP A 41 -13.67 12.18 -10.57
C TRP A 41 -13.70 10.66 -10.77
N TYR A 42 -14.34 10.20 -11.85
CA TYR A 42 -14.55 8.76 -12.07
C TYR A 42 -13.67 8.17 -13.17
N ARG A 43 -13.08 9.00 -14.05
CA ARG A 43 -12.25 8.51 -15.14
C ARG A 43 -10.97 7.87 -14.58
N PRO A 44 -10.71 6.57 -14.82
CA PRO A 44 -9.52 5.90 -14.32
C PRO A 44 -8.24 6.54 -14.84
N GLY A 45 -7.27 6.74 -13.95
CA GLY A 45 -5.98 7.33 -14.27
C GLY A 45 -5.24 7.86 -13.04
N ASP A 46 -3.96 8.11 -13.22
CA ASP A 46 -3.02 8.56 -12.18
C ASP A 46 -2.77 10.08 -12.20
N GLY A 47 -3.38 10.82 -13.13
CA GLY A 47 -3.16 12.27 -13.28
C GLY A 47 -1.95 12.64 -14.16
N TYR A 48 -1.11 11.67 -14.51
CA TYR A 48 0.10 11.89 -15.31
C TYR A 48 0.02 11.28 -16.71
N SER A 49 -0.53 10.07 -16.82
CA SER A 49 -0.65 9.31 -18.06
C SER A 49 -2.11 9.03 -18.46
N GLY A 50 -3.05 9.38 -17.59
CA GLY A 50 -4.48 9.24 -17.83
C GLY A 50 -5.32 9.84 -16.70
N GLY A 51 -6.64 9.73 -16.83
CA GLY A 51 -7.60 10.35 -15.93
C GLY A 51 -8.35 11.49 -16.61
N SER A 52 -8.98 12.35 -15.84
CA SER A 52 -9.82 13.43 -16.38
C SER A 52 -8.93 14.52 -16.95
N LEU A 53 -9.11 14.89 -18.22
CA LEU A 53 -8.20 15.82 -18.88
C LEU A 53 -8.28 17.23 -18.26
N VAL A 54 -7.13 17.87 -18.20
CA VAL A 54 -6.97 19.30 -17.90
C VAL A 54 -6.41 19.95 -19.15
N VAL A 55 -7.10 20.94 -19.69
CA VAL A 55 -6.83 21.47 -21.04
C VAL A 55 -6.69 22.99 -21.06
N VAL A 56 -5.87 23.50 -21.98
CA VAL A 56 -5.79 24.93 -22.31
C VAL A 56 -5.97 25.07 -23.82
N GLY A 57 -7.02 25.77 -24.23
CA GLY A 57 -7.47 25.73 -25.62
C GLY A 57 -7.81 24.29 -26.03
N THR A 58 -7.21 23.80 -27.10
CA THR A 58 -7.41 22.42 -27.59
C THR A 58 -6.33 21.44 -27.11
N THR A 59 -5.39 21.89 -26.28
CA THR A 59 -4.25 21.08 -25.86
C THR A 59 -4.47 20.54 -24.47
N THR A 60 -4.35 19.22 -24.31
CA THR A 60 -4.25 18.59 -23.00
C THR A 60 -2.93 18.99 -22.36
N VAL A 61 -3.02 19.66 -21.21
CA VAL A 61 -1.86 20.10 -20.43
C VAL A 61 -1.58 19.17 -19.25
N GLY A 62 -2.56 18.40 -18.78
CA GLY A 62 -2.41 17.41 -17.73
C GLY A 62 -3.67 16.57 -17.52
N TYR A 63 -3.70 15.81 -16.43
CA TYR A 63 -4.84 14.99 -16.05
C TYR A 63 -5.10 15.10 -14.55
N LEU A 64 -6.32 14.81 -14.15
CA LEU A 64 -6.71 14.58 -12.76
C LEU A 64 -6.84 13.08 -12.52
N PRO A 65 -6.26 12.54 -11.44
CA PRO A 65 -6.41 11.14 -11.10
C PRO A 65 -7.86 10.80 -10.76
N GLN A 66 -8.19 9.52 -10.81
CA GLN A 66 -9.47 9.06 -10.28
C GLN A 66 -9.54 9.32 -8.77
N GLY A 67 -10.66 9.86 -8.29
CA GLY A 67 -10.85 10.16 -6.87
C GLY A 67 -11.18 11.62 -6.60
N LYS A 68 -10.66 12.17 -5.49
CA LYS A 68 -10.98 13.52 -5.04
C LYS A 68 -9.97 14.52 -5.57
N ASN A 69 -10.42 15.44 -6.41
CA ASN A 69 -9.61 16.56 -6.89
C ASN A 69 -10.39 17.85 -6.78
N TRP A 70 -9.68 18.97 -6.62
CA TRP A 70 -10.31 20.26 -6.41
C TRP A 70 -10.41 21.08 -7.69
N ILE A 71 -11.36 22.00 -7.71
CA ILE A 71 -11.44 23.09 -8.68
C ILE A 71 -11.45 24.43 -7.92
N ILE A 72 -11.01 25.50 -8.58
CA ILE A 72 -10.94 26.84 -7.98
C ILE A 72 -12.24 27.61 -8.24
N CYS A 73 -12.69 27.59 -9.50
CA CYS A 73 -13.87 28.29 -9.96
C CYS A 73 -14.44 27.59 -11.19
N GLN A 74 -15.68 27.90 -11.53
CA GLN A 74 -16.36 27.36 -12.71
C GLN A 74 -16.79 28.45 -13.67
N GLN A 75 -16.92 28.13 -14.95
CA GLN A 75 -17.44 29.07 -15.94
C GLN A 75 -18.15 28.32 -17.07
N ALA A 76 -19.28 28.87 -17.51
CA ALA A 76 -19.91 28.44 -18.75
C ALA A 76 -19.06 28.90 -19.94
N GLY A 77 -18.88 28.02 -20.91
CA GLY A 77 -18.05 28.26 -22.08
C GLY A 77 -18.49 27.42 -23.28
N GLY A 78 -17.51 26.83 -23.97
CA GLY A 78 -17.75 26.08 -25.20
C GLY A 78 -18.53 24.79 -25.00
N ASP A 79 -19.12 24.30 -26.08
CA ASP A 79 -19.86 23.04 -26.08
C ASP A 79 -18.92 21.82 -26.10
N MET A 80 -19.09 20.90 -25.15
CA MET A 80 -18.39 19.61 -25.14
C MET A 80 -19.36 18.44 -25.15
N ARG A 81 -18.95 17.36 -25.82
CA ARG A 81 -19.69 16.11 -25.91
C ARG A 81 -18.79 14.92 -25.61
N ASN A 82 -19.27 13.95 -24.83
CA ASN A 82 -18.58 12.67 -24.63
C ASN A 82 -18.96 11.66 -25.74
N ALA A 83 -18.36 10.48 -25.70
CA ALA A 83 -18.59 9.43 -26.69
C ALA A 83 -20.02 8.87 -26.64
N GLU A 84 -20.66 9.00 -25.48
CA GLU A 84 -22.03 8.57 -25.20
C GLU A 84 -23.09 9.56 -25.72
N GLY A 85 -22.66 10.73 -26.22
CA GLY A 85 -23.54 11.77 -26.78
C GLY A 85 -24.02 12.80 -25.76
N ASN A 86 -23.60 12.67 -24.50
CA ASN A 86 -23.89 13.61 -23.43
C ASN A 86 -23.20 14.93 -23.70
N ARG A 87 -23.84 16.05 -23.33
CA ARG A 87 -23.45 17.41 -23.70
C ARG A 87 -23.34 18.31 -22.49
N ASN A 88 -22.20 18.93 -22.28
CA ASN A 88 -22.01 19.90 -21.21
C ASN A 88 -21.27 21.14 -21.73
N ASN A 89 -21.42 22.28 -21.06
CA ASN A 89 -20.75 23.53 -21.41
C ASN A 89 -20.15 24.24 -20.18
N TRP A 90 -20.11 23.56 -19.03
CA TRP A 90 -19.46 24.02 -17.82
C TRP A 90 -18.05 23.49 -17.73
N TYR A 91 -17.14 24.31 -17.21
CA TYR A 91 -15.75 23.95 -16.99
C TYR A 91 -15.29 24.47 -15.65
N GLY A 92 -14.41 23.71 -15.00
CA GLY A 92 -13.76 24.06 -13.75
C GLY A 92 -12.30 24.38 -14.02
N TRP A 93 -11.81 25.51 -13.51
CA TRP A 93 -10.39 25.79 -13.53
C TRP A 93 -9.69 25.06 -12.39
N THR A 94 -8.63 24.33 -12.68
CA THR A 94 -7.95 23.43 -11.74
C THR A 94 -6.47 23.28 -12.08
N GLU A 95 -5.70 22.74 -11.14
CA GLU A 95 -4.31 22.33 -11.30
C GLU A 95 -4.24 20.82 -11.49
N ALA A 96 -3.60 20.37 -12.57
CA ALA A 96 -3.28 18.97 -12.78
C ALA A 96 -2.11 18.53 -11.88
N GLU A 97 -1.94 17.22 -11.68
CA GLU A 97 -0.86 16.65 -10.85
C GLU A 97 0.56 17.06 -11.29
N ASN A 98 0.73 17.40 -12.56
CA ASN A 98 1.99 17.91 -13.10
C ASN A 98 2.22 19.42 -12.87
N GLY A 99 1.41 20.06 -12.01
CA GLY A 99 1.49 21.48 -11.65
C GLY A 99 0.99 22.45 -12.72
N LYS A 100 0.35 21.95 -13.79
CA LYS A 100 -0.18 22.80 -14.87
C LYS A 100 -1.64 23.11 -14.63
N LEU A 101 -1.97 24.39 -14.77
CA LEU A 101 -3.35 24.87 -14.66
C LEU A 101 -4.10 24.75 -15.99
N GLY A 102 -5.37 24.40 -15.92
CA GLY A 102 -6.24 24.34 -17.09
C GLY A 102 -7.72 24.12 -16.75
N TRP A 103 -8.51 23.95 -17.79
CA TRP A 103 -9.93 23.66 -17.72
C TRP A 103 -10.17 22.16 -17.64
N ALA A 104 -11.00 21.73 -16.71
CA ALA A 104 -11.49 20.37 -16.58
C ALA A 104 -13.01 20.34 -16.65
N SER A 105 -13.55 19.19 -17.06
CA SER A 105 -14.96 19.02 -17.37
C SER A 105 -15.73 18.28 -16.28
N PRO A 106 -16.94 18.74 -15.90
CA PRO A 106 -17.78 18.00 -14.98
C PRO A 106 -18.30 16.68 -15.57
N LEU A 107 -18.27 16.47 -16.90
CA LEU A 107 -18.67 15.18 -17.50
C LEU A 107 -17.77 14.01 -17.08
N ASP A 108 -16.53 14.26 -16.65
CA ASP A 108 -15.61 13.23 -16.15
C ASP A 108 -15.66 13.12 -14.61
N ALA A 109 -16.56 13.88 -13.98
CA ALA A 109 -16.83 13.86 -12.55
C ALA A 109 -18.12 13.07 -12.22
N VAL A 110 -18.14 12.46 -11.03
CA VAL A 110 -19.26 11.64 -10.56
C VAL A 110 -20.49 12.52 -10.42
N GLY A 111 -21.58 12.14 -11.07
CA GLY A 111 -22.82 12.91 -11.02
C GLY A 111 -22.84 14.14 -11.93
N GLY A 112 -21.83 14.31 -12.80
CA GLY A 112 -21.94 15.24 -13.92
C GLY A 112 -22.88 14.70 -14.98
N ASP A 113 -23.71 15.57 -15.54
CA ASP A 113 -24.69 15.21 -16.55
C ASP A 113 -24.71 16.20 -17.72
N ASP A 114 -25.75 16.07 -18.55
CA ASP A 114 -26.01 17.01 -19.62
C ASP A 114 -26.34 18.37 -19.03
N TYR A 115 -25.47 19.36 -19.22
CA TYR A 115 -25.63 20.76 -18.81
C TYR A 115 -25.43 21.09 -17.30
N GLY A 116 -25.10 20.12 -16.46
CA GLY A 116 -24.81 20.34 -15.03
C GLY A 116 -23.49 21.07 -14.78
N ASN A 117 -23.48 21.98 -13.80
CA ASN A 117 -22.27 22.63 -13.31
C ASN A 117 -21.63 21.80 -12.17
N PHE A 118 -20.56 22.30 -11.53
CA PHE A 118 -19.87 21.55 -10.47
C PHE A 118 -20.58 21.54 -9.09
N GLY A 119 -21.76 22.15 -8.97
CA GLY A 119 -22.53 22.22 -7.72
C GLY A 119 -21.73 22.80 -6.55
N GLY A 120 -22.16 22.51 -5.32
CA GLY A 120 -21.36 22.78 -4.11
C GLY A 120 -21.12 24.25 -3.76
N GLY A 121 -21.67 25.20 -4.52
CA GLY A 121 -21.39 26.62 -4.37
C GLY A 121 -20.09 27.10 -5.02
N ALA A 122 -19.45 26.28 -5.88
CA ALA A 122 -18.23 26.68 -6.58
C ALA A 122 -18.43 28.03 -7.31
N PRO A 123 -17.59 29.04 -7.06
CA PRO A 123 -17.81 30.40 -7.56
C PRO A 123 -17.56 30.49 -9.06
N ASN A 124 -18.15 31.49 -9.71
CA ASN A 124 -17.86 31.76 -11.11
C ASN A 124 -16.44 32.35 -11.27
N CYS A 125 -15.70 31.93 -12.30
CA CYS A 125 -14.38 32.47 -12.60
C CYS A 125 -14.40 33.94 -13.06
N ASN A 126 -15.56 34.47 -13.49
CA ASN A 126 -15.72 35.85 -13.98
C ASN A 126 -14.68 36.26 -15.06
N GLY A 127 -14.26 35.31 -15.89
CA GLY A 127 -13.29 35.52 -16.96
C GLY A 127 -11.81 35.53 -16.52
N ALA A 128 -11.49 35.29 -15.25
CA ALA A 128 -10.13 35.40 -14.71
C ALA A 128 -9.09 34.50 -15.40
N HIS A 129 -9.53 33.37 -15.99
CA HIS A 129 -8.67 32.39 -16.66
C HIS A 129 -8.94 32.31 -18.18
N GLY A 130 -9.51 33.37 -18.74
CA GLY A 130 -9.88 33.43 -20.15
C GLY A 130 -11.15 32.62 -20.46
N SER A 131 -11.38 32.36 -21.74
CA SER A 131 -12.52 31.58 -22.19
C SER A 131 -12.25 30.08 -22.06
N PRO A 132 -13.17 29.30 -21.48
CA PRO A 132 -13.11 27.85 -21.56
C PRO A 132 -13.12 27.38 -23.02
N PRO A 133 -12.51 26.23 -23.32
CA PRO A 133 -12.38 25.75 -24.69
C PRO A 133 -13.73 25.39 -25.32
N SER A 134 -13.78 25.40 -26.65
CA SER A 134 -14.96 24.99 -27.43
C SER A 134 -14.57 24.01 -28.51
N TRP A 135 -14.66 22.68 -28.30
CA TRP A 135 -14.52 21.74 -29.42
C TRP A 135 -14.86 20.26 -29.13
N THR A 136 -15.36 19.59 -30.18
CA THR A 136 -15.54 18.15 -30.43
C THR A 136 -14.23 17.44 -30.84
N GLY A 137 -13.58 16.68 -29.94
CA GLY A 137 -12.43 15.83 -30.33
C GLY A 137 -11.28 15.74 -29.32
N VAL A 138 -11.32 16.52 -28.23
CA VAL A 138 -10.41 16.32 -27.09
C VAL A 138 -10.97 15.26 -26.13
N TRP A 139 -12.30 15.17 -26.05
CA TRP A 139 -13.05 14.31 -25.14
C TRP A 139 -13.85 13.19 -25.83
N GLY A 140 -13.64 13.02 -27.13
CA GLY A 140 -14.26 11.95 -27.95
C GLY A 140 -13.18 11.00 -28.48
N VAL A 141 -13.34 9.71 -28.15
CA VAL A 141 -12.51 8.55 -28.55
C VAL A 141 -11.01 8.62 -28.22
N GLY A 142 -10.68 8.36 -26.95
CA GLY A 142 -9.45 7.59 -26.68
C GLY A 142 -9.68 6.15 -27.15
N PRO A 143 -8.70 5.45 -27.77
CA PRO A 143 -8.93 4.11 -28.30
C PRO A 143 -9.38 3.16 -27.18
N ASP A 144 -10.40 2.34 -27.45
CA ASP A 144 -10.84 1.29 -26.54
C ASP A 144 -9.66 0.38 -26.16
N PRO A 145 -9.62 -0.16 -24.92
CA PRO A 145 -8.59 -1.09 -24.50
C PRO A 145 -8.63 -2.34 -25.40
N ALA A 146 -7.51 -2.61 -26.10
CA ALA A 146 -7.38 -3.79 -26.95
C ALA A 146 -7.54 -5.09 -26.12
N PRO A 147 -8.20 -6.13 -26.65
CA PRO A 147 -8.41 -7.39 -25.92
C PRO A 147 -7.06 -8.12 -25.70
N PRO A 148 -6.95 -8.93 -24.63
CA PRO A 148 -5.67 -9.48 -24.22
C PRO A 148 -5.25 -10.60 -25.17
N GLY A 149 -4.19 -10.34 -25.93
CA GLY A 149 -3.48 -11.39 -26.67
C GLY A 149 -3.16 -11.01 -28.09
N SER A 150 -2.07 -10.28 -28.29
CA SER A 150 -1.05 -10.49 -29.33
C SER A 150 -0.08 -9.30 -29.28
N ALA A 151 0.96 -9.43 -28.45
CA ALA A 151 2.05 -8.47 -28.36
C ALA A 151 2.88 -8.44 -29.66
N PRO A 152 3.40 -7.28 -30.03
CA PRO A 152 4.85 -7.10 -30.02
C PRO A 152 5.25 -6.16 -28.88
N THR A 153 6.39 -6.46 -28.28
CA THR A 153 6.91 -5.94 -27.01
C THR A 153 6.88 -4.40 -26.92
N PRO A 154 6.32 -3.79 -25.86
CA PRO A 154 6.40 -2.35 -25.65
C PRO A 154 7.81 -1.97 -25.18
N ALA A 155 8.33 -0.85 -25.71
CA ALA A 155 9.42 -0.15 -25.05
C ALA A 155 8.92 0.33 -23.67
N PRO A 156 9.71 0.16 -22.58
CA PRO A 156 9.26 0.53 -21.25
C PRO A 156 8.98 2.04 -21.18
N ALA A 157 7.93 2.42 -20.44
CA ALA A 157 7.63 3.79 -20.04
C ALA A 157 8.90 4.48 -19.48
N PRO A 158 9.02 5.82 -19.54
CA PRO A 158 10.10 6.50 -18.82
C PRO A 158 9.95 6.15 -17.35
N LYS A 159 10.84 5.29 -16.87
CA LYS A 159 10.93 4.88 -15.48
C LYS A 159 11.37 6.13 -14.74
N VAL A 160 10.48 6.67 -13.92
CA VAL A 160 10.73 7.89 -13.18
C VAL A 160 11.61 7.53 -12.00
N ASP A 161 12.58 8.38 -11.74
CA ASP A 161 13.48 8.37 -10.58
C ASP A 161 13.09 9.63 -9.78
N VAL A 162 12.14 9.50 -8.85
CA VAL A 162 11.56 10.66 -8.14
C VAL A 162 12.53 11.23 -7.11
N ASP A 163 13.29 10.41 -6.41
CA ASP A 163 14.23 10.83 -5.35
C ASP A 163 15.68 11.08 -5.82
N LYS A 164 16.00 10.73 -7.07
CA LYS A 164 17.26 10.98 -7.77
C LYS A 164 18.44 10.25 -7.15
N ASP A 165 18.29 8.96 -6.89
CA ASP A 165 19.39 8.09 -6.47
C ASP A 165 20.00 7.24 -7.59
N GLY A 166 19.40 7.30 -8.78
CA GLY A 166 19.88 6.61 -9.98
C GLY A 166 19.21 5.27 -10.24
N TYR A 167 18.27 4.86 -9.39
CA TYR A 167 17.32 3.81 -9.64
C TYR A 167 15.96 4.42 -9.98
N THR A 168 15.12 3.63 -10.62
CA THR A 168 13.81 4.09 -11.08
C THR A 168 12.75 3.18 -10.49
N ALA A 169 11.52 3.66 -10.33
CA ALA A 169 10.42 2.98 -9.64
C ALA A 169 10.09 1.52 -10.06
N ASP A 170 10.67 1.00 -11.14
CA ASP A 170 10.53 -0.41 -11.54
C ASP A 170 11.52 -1.36 -10.85
N VAL A 171 12.62 -0.83 -10.33
CA VAL A 171 13.63 -1.55 -9.55
C VAL A 171 13.75 -0.99 -8.13
N ASP A 172 13.36 0.28 -7.94
CA ASP A 172 13.27 0.90 -6.64
C ASP A 172 12.00 0.49 -5.90
N CYS A 173 12.17 0.03 -4.67
CA CYS A 173 11.09 -0.38 -3.79
C CYS A 173 10.47 0.81 -3.04
N ASP A 174 11.15 1.95 -2.95
CA ASP A 174 10.65 3.22 -2.44
C ASP A 174 11.29 4.42 -3.17
N ASP A 175 10.80 4.71 -4.39
CA ASP A 175 11.26 5.79 -5.29
C ASP A 175 11.10 7.23 -4.70
N LEU A 176 10.69 7.35 -3.43
CA LEU A 176 10.57 8.61 -2.70
C LEU A 176 11.69 8.81 -1.65
N ASP A 177 12.52 7.80 -1.40
CA ASP A 177 13.62 7.84 -0.44
C ASP A 177 14.93 7.34 -1.07
N ARG A 178 15.81 8.30 -1.39
CA ARG A 178 17.14 8.06 -1.97
C ARG A 178 18.10 7.19 -1.16
N HIS A 179 17.70 6.75 0.03
CA HIS A 179 18.42 5.80 0.88
C HIS A 179 17.90 4.37 0.75
N VAL A 180 16.81 4.16 0.02
CA VAL A 180 16.14 2.89 -0.25
C VAL A 180 16.22 2.65 -1.75
N HIS A 181 17.14 1.78 -2.17
CA HIS A 181 17.34 1.45 -3.57
C HIS A 181 18.10 0.14 -3.73
N PRO A 182 18.08 -0.51 -4.91
CA PRO A 182 18.87 -1.71 -5.15
C PRO A 182 20.33 -1.60 -4.68
N GLY A 183 20.70 -2.45 -3.73
CA GLY A 183 22.06 -2.51 -3.17
C GLY A 183 22.43 -1.39 -2.20
N ALA A 184 21.47 -0.61 -1.68
CA ALA A 184 21.72 0.36 -0.62
C ALA A 184 22.27 -0.31 0.66
N PRO A 185 22.97 0.43 1.53
CA PRO A 185 23.38 -0.09 2.83
C PRO A 185 22.17 -0.36 3.73
N GLU A 186 22.01 -1.62 4.09
CA GLU A 186 20.96 -2.06 5.00
C GLU A 186 21.17 -1.60 6.45
N VAL A 187 20.09 -1.16 7.09
CA VAL A 187 20.00 -0.91 8.54
C VAL A 187 19.24 -2.08 9.17
N PRO A 188 19.95 -3.05 9.76
CA PRO A 188 19.30 -4.30 10.06
C PRO A 188 18.23 -4.20 11.17
N ASN A 189 17.02 -4.71 10.90
CA ASN A 189 15.85 -4.75 11.79
C ASN A 189 15.18 -3.40 12.08
N ASP A 190 15.32 -2.40 11.22
CA ASP A 190 14.47 -1.21 11.31
C ASP A 190 13.11 -1.39 10.60
N GLY A 191 12.92 -2.52 9.91
CA GLY A 191 11.68 -2.87 9.23
C GLY A 191 11.58 -2.30 7.82
N VAL A 192 12.63 -1.66 7.32
CA VAL A 192 12.73 -1.13 5.96
C VAL A 192 13.71 -2.03 5.17
N ASP A 193 13.34 -2.37 3.95
CA ASP A 193 14.19 -3.09 2.98
C ASP A 193 14.91 -2.02 2.16
N GLN A 194 16.02 -1.48 2.68
CA GLN A 194 16.75 -0.40 2.02
C GLN A 194 17.40 -0.87 0.72
N ASP A 195 17.79 -2.13 0.62
CA ASP A 195 18.49 -2.65 -0.57
C ASP A 195 17.58 -3.24 -1.64
N CYS A 196 16.25 -3.16 -1.42
CA CYS A 196 15.20 -3.70 -2.28
C CYS A 196 15.40 -5.18 -2.64
N SER A 197 15.99 -5.96 -1.73
CA SER A 197 16.20 -7.40 -1.92
C SER A 197 14.93 -8.23 -1.70
N GLY A 198 13.83 -7.59 -1.28
CA GLY A 198 12.56 -8.18 -0.94
C GLY A 198 12.41 -8.54 0.53
N ALA A 199 13.39 -8.16 1.37
CA ALA A 199 13.33 -8.29 2.82
C ALA A 199 14.43 -7.46 3.50
N ASP A 200 14.06 -6.71 4.55
CA ASP A 200 14.99 -6.13 5.54
C ASP A 200 16.06 -7.15 5.94
N ALA A 201 17.32 -6.73 5.86
CA ALA A 201 18.45 -7.55 6.24
C ALA A 201 18.32 -7.94 7.70
N ALA A 202 18.04 -9.23 7.89
CA ALA A 202 17.96 -9.80 9.23
C ALA A 202 19.23 -9.52 10.02
N GLY A 203 19.15 -8.61 10.99
CA GLY A 203 20.34 -8.19 11.70
C GLY A 203 20.99 -9.33 12.44
N ARG A 204 22.31 -9.25 12.55
CA ARG A 204 23.09 -10.28 13.21
C ARG A 204 22.75 -10.23 14.69
N LEU A 205 21.88 -11.14 15.13
CA LEU A 205 21.48 -11.24 16.52
C LEU A 205 22.74 -11.47 17.37
N SER A 206 23.16 -10.45 18.12
CA SER A 206 24.30 -10.52 19.04
C SER A 206 23.83 -11.23 20.30
N ALA A 207 23.89 -12.57 20.32
CA ALA A 207 23.62 -13.33 21.53
C ALA A 207 24.74 -14.34 21.79
N VAL A 208 25.30 -14.24 22.99
CA VAL A 208 26.31 -15.16 23.50
C VAL A 208 25.61 -16.19 24.38
N ILE A 209 25.52 -17.43 23.89
CA ILE A 209 25.00 -18.55 24.66
C ILE A 209 26.18 -19.24 25.37
N GLY A 210 26.27 -19.00 26.68
CA GLY A 210 27.22 -19.62 27.59
C GLY A 210 26.64 -20.87 28.25
N PHE A 211 27.33 -21.98 28.12
CA PHE A 211 26.95 -23.26 28.71
C PHE A 211 28.16 -23.91 29.38
N SER A 212 28.06 -24.26 30.65
CA SER A 212 29.07 -25.02 31.37
C SER A 212 28.44 -26.17 32.15
N TRP A 213 29.20 -27.24 32.34
CA TRP A 213 28.75 -28.48 32.94
C TRP A 213 29.84 -29.12 33.78
N THR A 214 29.44 -30.05 34.65
CA THR A 214 30.33 -31.07 35.21
C THR A 214 29.88 -32.46 34.79
N LYS A 215 30.86 -33.30 34.48
CA LYS A 215 30.61 -34.69 34.08
C LYS A 215 30.36 -35.57 35.30
N HIS A 216 29.36 -36.45 35.20
CA HIS A 216 29.03 -37.46 36.20
C HIS A 216 28.67 -38.77 35.49
N GLY A 217 29.69 -39.58 35.17
CA GLY A 217 29.54 -40.81 34.40
C GLY A 217 28.81 -40.55 33.07
N SER A 218 27.70 -41.27 32.82
CA SER A 218 26.87 -41.08 31.63
C SER A 218 25.88 -39.91 31.75
N SER A 219 26.11 -38.95 32.62
CA SER A 219 25.24 -37.77 32.81
C SER A 219 26.06 -36.51 33.02
N ILE A 220 25.44 -35.34 32.91
CA ILE A 220 26.04 -34.05 33.26
C ILE A 220 25.20 -33.30 34.28
N LYS A 221 25.83 -32.47 35.10
CA LYS A 221 25.16 -31.43 35.89
C LYS A 221 25.42 -30.09 35.19
N VAL A 222 24.36 -29.37 34.85
CA VAL A 222 24.48 -28.03 34.25
C VAL A 222 24.94 -27.08 35.36
N LYS A 223 26.12 -26.46 35.18
CA LYS A 223 26.67 -25.47 36.11
C LYS A 223 26.20 -24.08 35.76
N THR A 224 26.28 -23.71 34.48
CA THR A 224 25.75 -22.44 33.98
C THR A 224 25.08 -22.67 32.64
N LEU A 225 23.90 -22.09 32.46
CA LEU A 225 23.31 -21.88 31.16
C LEU A 225 22.75 -20.47 31.12
N ARG A 226 23.37 -19.60 30.34
CA ARG A 226 22.99 -18.20 30.23
C ARG A 226 23.05 -17.72 28.78
N VAL A 227 22.15 -16.82 28.45
CA VAL A 227 22.22 -15.99 27.23
C VAL A 227 22.61 -14.60 27.67
N SER A 228 23.66 -14.02 27.10
CA SER A 228 24.06 -12.61 27.28
C SER A 228 24.05 -11.87 25.95
N GLU A 229 24.07 -10.53 26.00
CA GLU A 229 24.09 -9.61 24.85
C GLU A 229 22.83 -9.61 23.96
N ALA A 230 21.89 -10.53 24.19
CA ALA A 230 20.66 -10.60 23.42
C ALA A 230 19.90 -9.26 23.44
N PRO A 231 19.37 -8.78 22.29
CA PRO A 231 18.61 -7.55 22.21
C PRO A 231 17.41 -7.53 23.18
N PRO A 232 17.01 -6.34 23.69
CA PRO A 232 15.73 -6.19 24.38
C PRO A 232 14.60 -6.75 23.51
N ALA A 233 13.64 -7.44 24.14
CA ALA A 233 12.50 -8.12 23.47
C ALA A 233 12.83 -9.38 22.65
N ALA A 234 14.10 -9.82 22.55
CA ALA A 234 14.41 -11.13 21.97
C ALA A 234 13.78 -12.27 22.79
N THR A 235 13.28 -13.31 22.13
CA THR A 235 12.73 -14.51 22.75
C THR A 235 13.80 -15.58 22.90
N VAL A 236 13.95 -16.11 24.12
CA VAL A 236 14.86 -17.23 24.43
C VAL A 236 14.04 -18.47 24.72
N THR A 237 14.11 -19.47 23.85
CA THR A 237 13.44 -20.75 24.00
C THR A 237 14.44 -21.84 24.34
N VAL A 238 14.18 -22.59 25.41
CA VAL A 238 14.99 -23.74 25.79
C VAL A 238 14.15 -25.00 25.73
N THR A 239 14.62 -25.96 24.94
CA THR A 239 14.02 -27.30 24.83
C THR A 239 15.03 -28.36 25.28
N CYS A 240 14.54 -29.43 25.93
CA CYS A 240 15.34 -30.59 26.27
C CYS A 240 14.62 -31.84 25.80
N SER A 241 15.20 -32.55 24.83
CA SER A 241 14.66 -33.80 24.30
C SER A 241 15.52 -34.99 24.74
N GLY A 242 14.89 -36.13 25.03
CA GLY A 242 15.56 -37.34 25.50
C GLY A 242 14.75 -38.12 26.54
N LYS A 243 15.32 -39.19 27.10
CA LYS A 243 14.68 -39.94 28.20
C LYS A 243 14.42 -38.96 29.36
N ARG A 244 13.15 -38.84 29.80
CA ARG A 244 12.65 -37.80 30.75
C ARG A 244 13.47 -37.59 32.03
N LYS A 245 14.31 -38.55 32.45
CA LYS A 245 15.13 -38.44 33.66
C LYS A 245 16.25 -37.40 33.46
N GLY A 246 15.98 -36.17 33.87
CA GLY A 246 16.93 -35.05 33.86
C GLY A 246 16.60 -33.93 32.86
N CYS A 247 15.71 -34.15 31.89
CA CYS A 247 15.25 -33.09 30.99
C CYS A 247 14.10 -32.30 31.63
N PRO A 248 14.22 -30.97 31.81
CA PRO A 248 13.09 -30.14 32.20
C PRO A 248 12.07 -30.04 31.06
N ARG A 249 10.84 -29.60 31.39
CA ARG A 249 9.85 -29.23 30.39
C ARG A 249 10.37 -28.05 29.54
N PRO A 250 10.02 -27.96 28.25
CA PRO A 250 10.30 -26.79 27.43
C PRO A 250 9.86 -25.50 28.12
N LYS A 251 10.66 -24.45 28.00
CA LYS A 251 10.33 -23.16 28.58
C LYS A 251 10.85 -22.03 27.70
N THR A 252 10.01 -21.00 27.56
CA THR A 252 10.30 -19.78 26.82
C THR A 252 10.44 -18.62 27.79
N PHE A 253 11.38 -17.73 27.52
CA PHE A 253 11.70 -16.56 28.33
C PHE A 253 11.83 -15.34 27.41
N ALA A 254 11.42 -14.17 27.86
CA ALA A 254 11.80 -12.91 27.22
C ALA A 254 13.22 -12.53 27.66
N ALA A 255 14.05 -12.05 26.72
CA ALA A 255 15.36 -11.49 27.01
C ALA A 255 15.21 -10.17 27.77
N SER A 256 15.92 -10.06 28.90
CA SER A 256 15.87 -8.88 29.75
C SER A 256 16.70 -7.73 29.16
N ALA A 257 16.15 -6.52 29.23
CA ALA A 257 16.79 -5.27 28.79
C ALA A 257 18.11 -4.91 29.53
N LYS A 258 18.48 -5.63 30.61
CA LYS A 258 19.62 -5.30 31.49
C LYS A 258 20.67 -6.40 31.67
N GLY A 259 20.81 -7.36 30.75
CA GLY A 259 22.00 -8.24 30.74
C GLY A 259 21.75 -9.74 30.88
N GLY A 260 20.86 -10.26 30.04
CA GLY A 260 20.81 -11.70 29.75
C GLY A 260 19.85 -12.53 30.61
N VAL A 261 19.59 -13.75 30.16
CA VAL A 261 18.68 -14.71 30.79
C VAL A 261 19.48 -15.88 31.31
N SER A 262 19.31 -16.24 32.59
CA SER A 262 19.92 -17.43 33.20
C SER A 262 18.89 -18.53 33.37
N MET A 263 19.14 -19.69 32.78
CA MET A 263 18.24 -20.85 32.77
C MET A 263 18.81 -22.02 33.58
N THR A 264 19.90 -21.80 34.31
CA THR A 264 20.56 -22.83 35.14
C THR A 264 19.59 -23.49 36.13
N LYS A 265 18.70 -22.71 36.76
CA LYS A 265 17.75 -23.20 37.78
C LYS A 265 16.72 -24.19 37.25
N MET A 266 16.55 -24.29 35.92
CA MET A 266 15.67 -25.28 35.30
C MET A 266 16.23 -26.70 35.40
N PHE A 267 17.55 -26.83 35.38
CA PHE A 267 18.25 -28.11 35.35
C PHE A 267 18.58 -28.60 36.76
N ARG A 268 17.53 -28.86 37.55
CA ARG A 268 17.67 -29.32 38.94
C ARG A 268 18.27 -30.72 39.06
N THR A 269 18.07 -31.56 38.05
CA THR A 269 18.53 -32.95 38.01
C THR A 269 19.61 -33.13 36.94
N ARG A 270 20.49 -34.12 37.11
CA ARG A 270 21.51 -34.45 36.12
C ARG A 270 20.86 -34.89 34.80
N VAL A 271 21.35 -34.35 33.69
CA VAL A 271 20.89 -34.66 32.33
C VAL A 271 21.64 -35.89 31.82
N LYS A 272 20.93 -36.96 31.45
CA LYS A 272 21.53 -38.21 30.98
C LYS A 272 22.06 -38.11 29.54
N ALA A 273 23.04 -38.97 29.22
CA ALA A 273 23.52 -39.18 27.87
C ALA A 273 22.39 -39.58 26.92
N GLY A 274 22.44 -39.08 25.70
CA GLY A 274 21.39 -39.18 24.69
C GLY A 274 20.38 -38.04 24.73
N ALA A 275 20.33 -37.24 25.81
CA ALA A 275 19.53 -36.03 25.84
C ALA A 275 20.17 -34.91 25.01
N THR A 276 19.34 -34.04 24.47
CA THR A 276 19.75 -32.87 23.69
C THR A 276 19.10 -31.62 24.27
N ILE A 277 19.93 -30.66 24.67
CA ILE A 277 19.50 -29.34 25.11
C ILE A 277 19.62 -28.41 23.90
N THR A 278 18.53 -27.77 23.50
CA THR A 278 18.54 -26.76 22.44
C THR A 278 18.16 -25.42 23.05
N VAL A 279 19.01 -24.43 22.82
CA VAL A 279 18.77 -23.03 23.20
C VAL A 279 18.65 -22.25 21.92
N GLU A 280 17.50 -21.62 21.74
CA GLU A 280 17.17 -20.79 20.61
C GLU A 280 16.96 -19.36 21.10
N VAL A 281 17.60 -18.41 20.43
CA VAL A 281 17.42 -16.98 20.65
C VAL A 281 16.92 -16.39 19.35
N SER A 282 15.68 -15.91 19.34
CA SER A 282 15.00 -15.37 18.17
C SER A 282 14.42 -13.99 18.47
N SER A 283 14.61 -13.04 17.58
CA SER A 283 13.89 -11.76 17.56
C SER A 283 13.00 -11.72 16.31
N PRO A 284 11.91 -10.92 16.27
CA PRO A 284 11.22 -10.62 15.02
C PRO A 284 12.22 -10.20 13.94
N ASN A 285 12.02 -10.70 12.72
CA ASN A 285 12.82 -10.40 11.52
C ASN A 285 14.33 -10.69 11.61
N THR A 286 14.82 -11.41 12.63
CA THR A 286 16.24 -11.81 12.74
C THR A 286 16.48 -13.27 12.41
N VAL A 287 17.70 -13.60 11.93
CA VAL A 287 18.18 -14.99 11.94
C VAL A 287 18.39 -15.44 13.38
N ALA A 288 17.55 -16.38 13.84
CA ALA A 288 17.63 -16.90 15.19
C ALA A 288 18.93 -17.71 15.38
N ARG A 289 19.59 -17.50 16.52
CA ARG A 289 20.76 -18.29 16.92
C ARG A 289 20.33 -19.49 17.73
N VAL A 290 20.71 -20.67 17.25
CA VAL A 290 20.36 -21.94 17.88
C VAL A 290 21.63 -22.69 18.28
N LYS A 291 21.84 -22.93 19.57
CA LYS A 291 22.86 -23.86 20.06
C LYS A 291 22.24 -25.16 20.53
N ARG A 292 22.77 -26.26 20.00
CA ARG A 292 22.37 -27.61 20.35
C ARG A 292 23.51 -28.32 21.08
N TYR A 293 23.22 -28.83 22.28
CA TYR A 293 24.14 -29.57 23.12
C TYR A 293 23.65 -31.01 23.27
N THR A 294 24.29 -31.95 22.60
CA THR A 294 23.96 -33.38 22.72
C THR A 294 24.85 -34.03 23.77
N ILE A 295 24.23 -34.54 24.84
CA ILE A 295 24.95 -35.15 25.96
C ILE A 295 25.46 -36.52 25.56
N ARG A 296 26.79 -36.70 25.57
CA ARG A 296 27.42 -37.96 25.18
C ARG A 296 27.69 -38.86 26.39
N ARG A 297 27.70 -40.18 26.15
CA ARG A 297 28.05 -41.16 27.18
C ARG A 297 29.51 -41.02 27.62
N LYS A 298 30.40 -40.79 26.64
CA LYS A 298 31.83 -40.52 26.83
C LYS A 298 32.18 -39.13 26.27
N GLY A 299 33.12 -38.45 26.92
CA GLY A 299 33.56 -37.11 26.54
C GLY A 299 32.54 -36.01 26.85
N ASP A 300 32.85 -34.81 26.36
CA ASP A 300 32.02 -33.63 26.52
C ASP A 300 30.78 -33.65 25.63
N PRO A 301 29.72 -32.91 25.99
CA PRO A 301 28.58 -32.64 25.12
C PRO A 301 29.05 -32.18 23.73
N ARG A 302 28.45 -32.76 22.69
CA ARG A 302 28.65 -32.25 21.33
C ARG A 302 27.88 -30.95 21.20
N THR A 303 28.58 -29.88 20.83
CA THR A 303 27.98 -28.59 20.54
C THR A 303 27.81 -28.41 19.03
N GLN A 304 26.63 -27.95 18.60
CA GLN A 304 26.38 -27.49 17.25
C GLN A 304 25.81 -26.07 17.32
N THR A 305 26.37 -25.17 16.51
CA THR A 305 25.81 -23.85 16.26
C THR A 305 25.01 -23.92 14.98
N LEU A 306 23.75 -23.50 15.05
CA LEU A 306 22.77 -23.55 13.99
C LEU A 306 22.09 -22.18 13.89
N CYS A 307 21.57 -21.87 12.72
CA CYS A 307 20.87 -20.64 12.38
C CYS A 307 19.47 -21.00 11.88
N ARG A 308 18.45 -20.22 12.24
CA ARG A 308 17.10 -20.34 11.67
C ARG A 308 16.71 -19.02 11.06
N ALA A 309 16.56 -18.99 9.74
CA ALA A 309 16.04 -17.83 9.04
C ALA A 309 14.62 -17.50 9.53
N PRO A 310 14.19 -16.23 9.45
CA PRO A 310 12.80 -15.85 9.70
C PRO A 310 11.83 -16.76 8.91
N GLY A 311 10.76 -17.22 9.56
CA GLY A 311 9.76 -18.11 8.94
C GLY A 311 10.21 -19.55 8.63
N ALA A 312 11.51 -19.87 8.71
CA ALA A 312 11.99 -21.21 8.38
C ALA A 312 11.53 -22.26 9.42
N PRO A 313 11.05 -23.44 8.99
CA PRO A 313 10.50 -24.44 9.90
C PRO A 313 11.57 -25.16 10.75
N LYS A 314 12.84 -25.15 10.31
CA LYS A 314 13.94 -25.88 10.98
C LYS A 314 15.24 -25.07 10.95
N PRO A 315 16.04 -25.13 12.03
CA PRO A 315 17.39 -24.55 12.03
C PRO A 315 18.36 -25.40 11.20
N THR A 316 19.16 -24.74 10.38
CA THR A 316 20.25 -25.29 9.57
C THR A 316 21.61 -24.89 10.16
N ARG A 317 22.72 -25.36 9.59
CA ARG A 317 24.03 -24.85 10.01
C ARG A 317 24.12 -23.37 9.64
N CYS A 318 24.53 -22.55 10.61
CA CYS A 318 25.34 -21.39 10.27
C CYS A 318 26.66 -21.93 9.69
#